data_AF-A0A7W0GFK3-F1
#
_entry.id   AF-A0A7W0GFK3-F1
#
_cell.length_a   1.000
_cell.length_b   1.000
_cell.length_c   1.000
_cell.angle_alpha   90.00
_cell.angle_beta   90.00
_cell.angle_gamma   90.00
#
_symmetry.space_group_name_H-M   'P 1'
#
loop_
_entity.id
_entity.type
_entity.pdbx_description
1 polymer ?
#
loop_
_entity_poly.entity_id
_entity_poly.type
_entity_poly.pdbx_seq_one_letter_code
_entity_poly.pdbx_strand_id
1 'polypeptide(L)'
;MTRAYGARGGGTVRRVSAAQVPSATHTSVEHADLAALMPMLRRIIGARVSDPTEADDLVQETLVRVLAASARIEPGMLEPYAIVTARNLVASMWQHKDRQRRNQHRVVDLRVPKAPDEDLLIQAERAAVTRALSRLSERERQTLVD
;
A
#
# COMPACT_ATOMS: atom_id res chain seq x y z
N MET A 1 -18.55 -22.27 66.16
CA MET A 1 -17.49 -21.71 65.30
C MET A 1 -17.15 -22.74 64.22
N THR A 2 -17.73 -22.61 63.02
CA THR A 2 -17.43 -23.51 61.90
C THR A 2 -17.23 -22.66 60.64
N ARG A 3 -16.00 -22.72 60.13
CA ARG A 3 -15.56 -22.11 58.88
C ARG A 3 -15.78 -23.14 57.77
N ALA A 4 -16.45 -22.77 56.68
CA ALA A 4 -16.33 -23.49 55.41
C ALA A 4 -16.43 -22.45 54.28
N TYR A 5 -15.26 -22.08 53.75
CA TYR A 5 -15.09 -21.21 52.59
C TYR A 5 -15.16 -22.06 51.32
N GLY A 6 -16.05 -21.67 50.40
CA GLY A 6 -15.89 -21.65 48.94
C GLY A 6 -15.29 -22.87 48.22
N ALA A 7 -16.16 -23.64 47.57
CA ALA A 7 -15.80 -24.40 46.36
C ALA A 7 -16.23 -23.61 45.12
N ARG A 8 -15.28 -22.87 44.54
CA ARG A 8 -15.32 -22.37 43.16
C ARG A 8 -14.87 -23.51 42.24
N GLY A 9 -15.62 -23.79 41.17
CA GLY A 9 -15.15 -24.72 40.13
C GLY A 9 -16.22 -25.22 39.17
N GLY A 10 -16.89 -24.31 38.47
CA GLY A 10 -17.83 -24.65 37.39
C GLY A 10 -17.54 -23.80 36.16
N GLY A 11 -16.37 -24.02 35.54
CA GLY A 11 -15.99 -23.34 34.31
C GLY A 11 -16.85 -23.81 33.15
N THR A 12 -17.90 -23.06 32.83
CA THR A 12 -18.62 -23.19 31.57
C THR A 12 -17.70 -22.68 30.46
N VAL A 13 -17.09 -23.62 29.74
CA VAL A 13 -16.39 -23.32 28.49
C VAL A 13 -17.44 -22.81 27.50
N ARG A 14 -17.54 -21.48 27.37
CA ARG A 14 -18.27 -20.79 26.32
C ARG A 14 -17.67 -21.25 25.00
N ARG A 15 -18.33 -22.21 24.35
CA ARG A 15 -18.01 -22.67 23.01
C ARG A 15 -17.98 -21.43 22.12
N VAL A 16 -16.79 -21.08 21.64
CA VAL A 16 -16.63 -20.05 20.62
C VAL A 16 -17.36 -20.59 19.40
N SER A 17 -18.50 -19.98 19.07
CA SER A 17 -19.28 -20.35 17.89
C SER A 17 -18.35 -20.24 16.70
N ALA A 18 -18.15 -21.34 15.98
CA ALA A 18 -17.39 -21.37 14.75
C ALA A 18 -17.89 -20.21 13.87
N ALA A 19 -16.97 -19.36 13.44
CA ALA A 19 -17.26 -18.32 12.47
C ALA A 19 -18.00 -19.00 11.31
N GLN A 20 -19.25 -18.58 11.11
CA GLN A 20 -20.07 -19.00 9.98
C GLN A 20 -19.26 -18.65 8.74
N VAL A 21 -18.66 -19.65 8.10
CA VAL A 21 -18.00 -19.46 6.81
C VAL A 21 -19.12 -19.01 5.87
N PRO A 22 -19.03 -17.82 5.25
CA PRO A 22 -20.07 -17.38 4.33
C PRO A 22 -20.21 -18.42 3.22
N SER A 23 -21.44 -18.89 2.98
CA SER A 23 -21.74 -19.85 1.91
C SER A 23 -21.23 -19.30 0.59
N ALA A 24 -20.49 -20.12 -0.17
CA ALA A 24 -19.84 -19.75 -1.44
C ALA A 24 -20.77 -19.01 -2.42
N THR A 25 -22.08 -19.32 -2.39
CA THR A 25 -23.11 -18.69 -3.21
C THR A 25 -23.32 -17.20 -2.90
N HIS A 26 -23.28 -16.79 -1.63
CA HIS A 26 -23.52 -15.39 -1.24
C HIS A 26 -22.34 -14.51 -1.68
N THR A 27 -21.13 -15.00 -1.47
CA THR A 27 -19.90 -14.36 -1.93
C THR A 27 -19.90 -14.21 -3.45
N SER A 28 -20.27 -15.24 -4.23
CA SER A 28 -20.28 -15.13 -5.70
C SER A 28 -21.27 -14.10 -6.25
N VAL A 29 -22.43 -13.93 -5.61
CA VAL A 29 -23.44 -12.95 -6.02
C VAL A 29 -22.95 -11.53 -5.72
N GLU A 30 -22.38 -11.30 -4.53
CA GLU A 30 -21.77 -10.01 -4.17
C GLU A 30 -20.64 -9.61 -5.15
N HIS A 31 -19.82 -10.57 -5.58
CA HIS A 31 -18.74 -10.30 -6.55
C HIS A 31 -19.29 -9.94 -7.94
N ALA A 32 -20.39 -10.58 -8.38
CA ALA A 32 -21.03 -10.27 -9.66
C ALA A 32 -21.65 -8.86 -9.65
N ASP A 33 -22.33 -8.50 -8.56
CA ASP A 33 -22.92 -7.17 -8.39
C ASP A 33 -21.84 -6.07 -8.34
N LEU A 34 -20.70 -6.33 -7.70
CA LEU A 34 -19.55 -5.44 -7.69
C LEU A 34 -18.90 -5.29 -9.08
N ALA A 35 -18.74 -6.40 -9.82
CA ALA A 35 -18.18 -6.37 -11.17
C ALA A 35 -19.05 -5.52 -12.12
N ALA A 36 -20.38 -5.54 -11.94
CA ALA A 36 -21.32 -4.72 -12.70
C ALA A 36 -21.10 -3.19 -12.49
N LEU A 37 -20.48 -2.77 -11.38
CA LEU A 37 -20.18 -1.36 -11.13
C LEU A 37 -19.03 -0.82 -11.98
N MET A 38 -18.13 -1.68 -12.50
CA MET A 38 -16.89 -1.24 -13.15
C MET A 38 -17.08 -0.25 -14.30
N PRO A 39 -17.97 -0.48 -15.29
CA PRO A 39 -18.12 0.43 -16.42
C PRO A 39 -18.64 1.81 -15.98
N MET A 40 -19.55 1.82 -15.01
CA MET A 40 -20.09 3.04 -14.43
C MET A 40 -19.02 3.83 -13.66
N LEU A 41 -18.23 3.15 -12.82
CA LEU A 41 -17.14 3.77 -12.07
C LEU A 41 -16.06 4.34 -12.97
N ARG A 42 -15.63 3.60 -14.00
CA ARG A 42 -14.68 4.08 -15.02
C ARG A 42 -15.19 5.36 -15.70
N ARG A 43 -16.48 5.42 -16.07
CA ARG A 43 -17.07 6.63 -16.67
C ARG A 43 -17.06 7.82 -15.71
N ILE A 44 -17.45 7.61 -14.44
CA ILE A 44 -17.53 8.69 -13.45
C ILE A 44 -16.14 9.24 -13.12
N ILE A 45 -15.18 8.35 -12.89
CA ILE A 45 -13.80 8.71 -12.50
C ILE A 45 -13.05 9.30 -13.70
N GLY A 46 -13.14 8.65 -14.87
CA GLY A 46 -12.48 9.11 -16.10
C GLY A 46 -12.98 10.48 -16.58
N ALA A 47 -14.20 10.88 -16.22
CA ALA A 47 -14.70 12.24 -16.49
C ALA A 47 -13.99 13.33 -15.65
N ARG A 48 -13.21 12.95 -14.63
CA ARG A 48 -12.58 13.87 -13.66
C ARG A 48 -11.08 13.67 -13.48
N VAL A 49 -10.53 12.57 -13.99
CA VAL A 49 -9.13 12.18 -13.85
C VAL A 49 -8.60 11.84 -15.24
N SER A 50 -7.64 12.64 -15.71
CA SER A 50 -7.10 12.51 -17.07
C SER A 50 -6.05 11.41 -17.20
N ASP A 51 -5.36 11.07 -16.11
CA ASP A 51 -4.39 9.98 -16.10
C ASP A 51 -5.13 8.64 -16.01
N PRO A 52 -5.03 7.77 -17.03
CA PRO A 52 -5.73 6.49 -17.03
C PRO A 52 -5.28 5.54 -15.92
N THR A 53 -4.00 5.58 -15.52
CA THR A 53 -3.49 4.72 -14.44
C THR A 53 -4.08 5.14 -13.10
N GLU A 54 -4.05 6.44 -12.80
CA GLU A 54 -4.66 6.98 -11.58
C GLU A 54 -6.19 6.78 -11.56
N ALA A 55 -6.85 6.86 -12.72
CA ALA A 55 -8.27 6.55 -12.82
C ALA A 55 -8.57 5.08 -12.48
N ASP A 56 -7.79 4.14 -13.00
CA ASP A 56 -7.94 2.71 -12.68
C ASP A 56 -7.65 2.41 -11.20
N ASP A 57 -6.65 3.06 -10.61
CA ASP A 57 -6.36 2.93 -9.17
C ASP A 57 -7.54 3.39 -8.31
N LEU A 58 -8.18 4.52 -8.67
CA LEU A 58 -9.37 5.01 -7.97
C LEU A 58 -10.58 4.11 -8.15
N VAL A 59 -10.75 3.48 -9.32
CA VAL A 59 -11.81 2.48 -9.55
C VAL A 59 -11.59 1.29 -8.62
N GLN A 60 -10.36 0.76 -8.58
CA GLN A 60 -10.03 -0.38 -7.72
C GLN A 60 -10.23 -0.05 -6.24
N GLU A 61 -9.71 1.09 -5.77
CA GLU A 61 -9.89 1.53 -4.39
C GLU A 61 -11.37 1.72 -4.03
N THR A 62 -12.19 2.21 -4.98
CA THR A 62 -13.65 2.28 -4.79
C THR A 62 -14.25 0.89 -4.58
N LEU A 63 -13.92 -0.08 -5.45
CA LEU A 63 -14.43 -1.45 -5.33
C LEU A 63 -14.00 -2.10 -4.01
N VAL A 64 -12.76 -1.88 -3.57
CA VAL A 64 -12.26 -2.36 -2.28
C VAL A 64 -13.08 -1.79 -1.13
N ARG A 65 -13.37 -0.48 -1.13
CA ARG A 65 -14.18 0.16 -0.09
C ARG A 65 -15.63 -0.28 -0.09
N VAL A 66 -16.22 -0.46 -1.27
CA VAL A 66 -17.59 -0.95 -1.41
C VAL A 66 -17.68 -2.40 -0.92
N LEU A 67 -16.72 -3.26 -1.30
CA LEU A 67 -16.64 -4.64 -0.81
C LEU A 67 -16.49 -4.68 0.71
N ALA A 68 -15.60 -3.87 1.29
CA ALA A 68 -15.45 -3.77 2.74
C ALA A 68 -16.70 -3.23 3.47
N ALA A 69 -17.62 -2.61 2.73
CA ALA A 69 -18.89 -2.10 3.23
C ALA A 69 -20.10 -2.96 2.85
N SER A 70 -19.96 -3.98 1.99
CA SER A 70 -21.09 -4.67 1.35
C SER A 70 -22.11 -5.19 2.35
N ALA A 71 -21.65 -5.82 3.42
CA ALA A 71 -22.49 -6.42 4.46
C ALA A 71 -23.33 -5.41 5.26
N ARG A 72 -23.01 -4.11 5.22
CA ARG A 72 -23.74 -3.04 5.92
C ARG A 72 -24.52 -2.11 4.98
N ILE A 73 -24.41 -2.33 3.67
CA ILE A 73 -25.14 -1.53 2.68
C ILE A 73 -26.55 -2.09 2.57
N GLU A 74 -27.54 -1.20 2.64
CA GLU A 74 -28.94 -1.56 2.45
C GLU A 74 -29.17 -2.15 1.04
N PRO A 75 -30.01 -3.19 0.90
CA PRO A 75 -30.35 -3.74 -0.40
C PRO A 75 -30.82 -2.65 -1.39
N GLY A 76 -30.25 -2.65 -2.60
CA GLY A 76 -30.53 -1.62 -3.61
C GLY A 76 -29.71 -0.33 -3.48
N MET A 77 -28.92 -0.15 -2.42
CA MET A 77 -28.09 1.05 -2.20
C MET A 77 -26.63 0.89 -2.64
N LEU A 78 -26.24 -0.26 -3.20
CA LEU A 78 -24.86 -0.55 -3.61
C LEU A 78 -24.33 0.45 -4.64
N GLU A 79 -25.08 0.70 -5.71
CA GLU A 79 -24.69 1.64 -6.77
C GLU A 79 -24.62 3.09 -6.26
N PRO A 80 -25.65 3.66 -5.61
CA PRO A 80 -25.55 4.99 -4.99
C PRO A 80 -24.37 5.13 -4.03
N TYR A 81 -24.11 4.11 -3.21
CA TYR A 81 -22.98 4.10 -2.29
C TYR A 81 -21.63 4.12 -3.02
N ALA A 82 -21.49 3.32 -4.08
CA ALA A 82 -20.28 3.29 -4.91
C ALA A 82 -20.02 4.64 -5.60
N ILE A 83 -21.07 5.29 -6.11
CA ILE A 83 -20.98 6.62 -6.74
C ILE A 83 -20.47 7.66 -5.75
N VAL A 84 -21.02 7.70 -4.53
CA VAL A 84 -20.58 8.64 -3.48
C VAL A 84 -19.15 8.35 -3.08
N THR A 85 -18.79 7.08 -2.91
CA THR A 85 -17.42 6.66 -2.58
C THR A 85 -16.41 7.11 -3.63
N ALA A 86 -16.69 6.88 -4.92
CA ALA A 86 -15.84 7.32 -6.03
C ALA A 86 -15.65 8.85 -6.03
N ARG A 87 -16.73 9.62 -5.86
CA ARG A 87 -16.66 11.09 -5.79
C ARG A 87 -15.79 11.57 -4.63
N ASN A 88 -15.92 10.95 -3.46
CA ASN A 88 -15.13 11.30 -2.28
C ASN A 88 -13.65 10.98 -2.46
N LEU A 89 -13.33 9.87 -3.12
CA LEU A 89 -11.96 9.50 -3.47
C LEU A 89 -11.33 10.50 -4.45
N VAL A 90 -12.04 10.85 -5.52
CA VAL A 90 -11.60 11.88 -6.49
C VAL A 90 -11.37 13.22 -5.80
N ALA A 91 -12.30 13.66 -4.94
CA ALA A 91 -12.15 14.91 -4.19
C ALA A 91 -10.92 14.86 -3.26
N SER A 92 -10.72 13.73 -2.56
CA SER A 92 -9.59 13.53 -1.66
C SER A 92 -8.25 13.53 -2.41
N MET A 93 -8.19 12.91 -3.59
CA MET A 93 -7.03 12.92 -4.48
C MET A 93 -6.66 14.36 -4.88
N TRP A 94 -7.64 15.15 -5.35
CA TRP A 94 -7.40 16.55 -5.72
C TRP A 94 -6.95 17.41 -4.55
N GLN A 95 -7.54 17.22 -3.37
CA GLN A 95 -7.12 17.90 -2.15
C GLN A 95 -5.68 17.51 -1.76
N HIS A 96 -5.31 16.24 -1.89
CA HIS A 96 -3.96 15.77 -1.61
C HIS A 96 -2.95 16.38 -2.59
N LYS A 97 -3.24 16.34 -3.90
CA LYS A 97 -2.41 16.95 -4.94
C LYS A 97 -2.22 18.45 -4.74
N ASP A 98 -3.29 19.18 -4.42
CA ASP A 98 -3.19 20.61 -4.17
C ASP A 98 -2.37 20.92 -2.91
N ARG A 99 -2.54 20.15 -1.82
CA ARG A 99 -1.68 20.27 -0.63
C ARG A 99 -0.22 19.97 -0.94
N GLN A 100 0.05 18.90 -1.70
CA GLN A 100 1.40 18.54 -2.09
C GLN A 100 2.03 19.66 -2.91
N ARG A 101 1.34 20.16 -3.95
CA ARG A 101 1.78 21.29 -4.77
C ARG A 101 2.11 22.53 -3.95
N ARG A 102 1.22 22.92 -3.01
CA ARG A 102 1.47 24.08 -2.12
C ARG A 102 2.68 23.89 -1.20
N ASN A 103 2.97 22.65 -0.82
CA ASN A 103 4.11 22.31 0.04
C ASN A 103 5.36 21.88 -0.73
N GLN A 104 5.37 21.89 -2.07
CA GLN A 104 6.53 21.46 -2.87
C GLN A 104 7.77 22.30 -2.56
N HIS A 105 7.63 23.61 -2.36
CA HIS A 105 8.74 24.49 -1.99
C HIS A 105 9.35 24.18 -0.60
N ARG A 106 8.66 23.37 0.22
CA ARG A 106 9.11 22.97 1.55
C ARG A 106 9.78 21.60 1.55
N VAL A 107 9.78 20.90 0.41
CA VAL A 107 10.48 19.62 0.27
C VAL A 107 11.97 19.91 0.24
N VAL A 108 12.65 19.63 1.35
CA VAL A 108 14.11 19.63 1.41
C VAL A 108 14.58 18.27 0.89
N ASP A 109 15.29 18.27 -0.23
CA ASP A 109 16.02 17.07 -0.65
C ASP A 109 17.21 16.88 0.29
N LEU A 110 17.12 15.89 1.18
CA LEU A 110 18.19 15.54 2.12
C LEU A 110 19.29 14.70 1.46
N ARG A 111 19.14 14.34 0.18
CA ARG A 111 20.22 13.73 -0.57
C ARG A 111 21.35 14.75 -0.67
N VAL A 112 22.52 14.35 -0.18
CA VAL A 112 23.74 15.13 -0.38
C VAL A 112 23.97 15.20 -1.89
N PRO A 113 23.95 16.40 -2.51
CA PRO A 113 24.30 16.52 -3.91
C PRO A 113 25.73 16.01 -4.09
N LYS A 114 25.96 15.27 -5.18
CA LYS A 114 27.30 14.82 -5.54
C LYS A 114 28.26 16.02 -5.54
N ALA A 115 29.36 15.90 -4.81
CA ALA A 115 30.32 17.01 -4.77
C ALA A 115 30.97 17.17 -6.17
N PRO A 116 31.24 18.41 -6.63
CA PRO A 116 31.79 18.63 -7.98
C PRO A 116 33.10 17.87 -8.26
N ASP A 117 33.85 17.58 -7.21
CA ASP A 117 35.14 16.91 -7.20
C ASP A 117 35.05 15.41 -6.88
N GLU A 118 33.88 14.87 -6.58
CA GLU A 118 33.72 13.46 -6.17
C GLU A 118 34.15 12.50 -7.28
N ASP A 119 33.88 12.83 -8.54
CA ASP A 119 34.37 12.07 -9.69
C ASP A 119 35.90 12.14 -9.84
N LEU A 120 36.48 13.31 -9.58
CA LEU A 120 37.93 13.50 -9.63
C LEU A 120 38.61 12.70 -8.51
N LEU A 121 38.01 12.67 -7.32
CA LEU A 121 38.51 11.93 -6.17
C LEU A 121 38.45 10.42 -6.43
N ILE A 122 37.33 9.90 -6.95
CA ILE A 122 37.18 8.48 -7.34
C ILE A 122 38.22 8.09 -8.40
N GLN A 123 38.46 8.95 -9.39
CA GLN A 123 39.48 8.71 -10.42
C GLN A 123 40.90 8.70 -9.84
N ALA A 124 41.20 9.65 -8.95
CA ALA A 124 42.50 9.74 -8.28
C ALA A 124 42.76 8.52 -7.39
N GLU A 125 41.75 8.08 -6.63
CA GLU A 125 41.82 6.89 -5.78
C GLU A 125 42.07 5.63 -6.62
N ARG A 126 41.31 5.43 -7.71
CA ARG A 126 41.52 4.31 -8.64
C ARG A 126 42.92 4.31 -9.24
N ALA A 127 43.43 5.48 -9.64
CA ALA A 127 44.78 5.60 -10.17
C ALA A 127 45.86 5.26 -9.13
N ALA A 128 45.65 5.67 -7.88
CA ALA A 128 46.54 5.35 -6.77
C ALA A 128 46.55 3.84 -6.45
N VAL A 129 45.37 3.22 -6.38
CA VAL A 129 45.20 1.77 -6.18
C VAL A 129 45.88 1.00 -7.31
N THR A 130 45.63 1.37 -8.56
CA THR A 130 46.25 0.72 -9.73
C THR A 130 47.78 0.79 -9.67
N ARG A 131 48.32 1.95 -9.27
CA ARG A 131 49.76 2.14 -9.10
C ARG A 131 50.34 1.35 -7.92
N ALA A 132 49.57 1.13 -6.86
CA ALA A 132 49.99 0.29 -5.74
C ALA A 132 50.01 -1.19 -6.15
N LEU A 133 48.97 -1.66 -6.86
CA LEU A 133 48.87 -3.05 -7.34
C LEU A 133 49.96 -3.40 -8.37
N SER A 134 50.43 -2.44 -9.17
CA SER A 134 51.51 -2.67 -10.13
C SER A 134 52.88 -2.93 -9.47
N ARG A 135 53.02 -2.59 -8.18
CA ARG A 135 54.24 -2.82 -7.39
C ARG A 135 54.24 -4.15 -6.64
N LEU A 136 53.12 -4.87 -6.64
CA LEU A 136 53.04 -6.21 -6.03
C LEU A 136 53.78 -7.22 -6.89
N SER A 137 54.45 -8.17 -6.23
CA SER A 137 55.04 -9.34 -6.88
C SER A 137 53.95 -10.29 -7.38
N GLU A 138 54.29 -11.17 -8.33
CA GLU A 138 53.33 -12.10 -8.94
C GLU A 138 52.64 -13.01 -7.91
N ARG A 139 53.35 -13.38 -6.84
CA ARG A 139 52.80 -14.17 -5.73
C ARG A 139 51.80 -13.40 -4.87
N GLU A 140 51.97 -12.09 -4.73
CA GLU A 140 51.06 -11.23 -3.94
C GLU A 140 49.82 -10.84 -4.73
N ARG A 141 49.92 -10.76 -6.06
CA ARG A 141 48.80 -10.47 -6.96
C ARG A 141 47.81 -11.64 -7.05
N GLN A 142 48.32 -12.88 -7.02
CA GLN A 142 47.50 -14.09 -7.08
C GLN A 142 46.55 -14.24 -5.88
N THR A 143 46.95 -13.77 -4.69
CA THR A 143 46.14 -13.83 -3.45
C THR A 143 44.96 -12.82 -3.42
N LEU A 144 44.94 -11.83 -4.32
CA LEU A 144 43.91 -10.77 -4.35
C LEU A 144 42.76 -11.03 -5.34
N VAL A 145 42.92 -12.03 -6.23
CA VAL A 145 41.96 -12.34 -7.30
C VAL A 145 41.12 -13.60 -6.99
N ASP A 146 41.49 -14.33 -5.93
CA ASP A 146 40.70 -15.41 -5.31
C ASP A 146 39.72 -14.85 -4.26
#